data_AF-Q03BI9-F1
#
_entry.id   AF-Q03BI9-F1
#
_cell.length_a   1.000
_cell.length_b   1.000
_cell.length_c   1.000
_cell.angle_alpha   90.00
_cell.angle_beta   90.00
_cell.angle_gamma   90.00
#
_symmetry.space_group_name_H-M   'P 1'
#
loop_
_entity.id
_entity.type
_entity.pdbx_description
1 polymer ?
#
loop_
_entity_poly.entity_id
_entity_poly.type
_entity_poly.pdbx_seq_one_letter_code
_entity_poly.pdbx_strand_id
1 'polypeptide(L)'
;MNWQKVWAVNKYWVMSKSQQQYDYIRLLAKNNQWTPQKTQELGNIIDSLESVSPTKQTLTTTYQHIWGYFKKNVPMKSYISI
;
A
#
# COMPACT_ATOMS: atom_id res chain seq x y z
N MET A 1 -11.41 -15.67 -0.05
CA MET A 1 -10.98 -14.26 0.14
C MET A 1 -10.23 -13.81 -1.11
N ASN A 2 -10.62 -12.70 -1.75
CA ASN A 2 -9.90 -12.17 -2.91
C ASN A 2 -8.77 -11.26 -2.40
N TRP A 3 -7.53 -11.76 -2.44
CA TRP A 3 -6.37 -11.05 -1.91
C TRP A 3 -6.08 -9.73 -2.62
N GLN A 4 -6.40 -9.62 -3.92
CA GLN A 4 -6.16 -8.40 -4.69
C GLN A 4 -7.06 -7.27 -4.20
N LYS A 5 -8.32 -7.57 -3.89
CA LYS A 5 -9.26 -6.60 -3.30
C LYS A 5 -8.80 -6.17 -1.92
N VAL A 6 -8.41 -7.13 -1.07
CA VAL A 6 -7.92 -6.86 0.29
C VAL A 6 -6.67 -5.99 0.23
N TRP A 7 -5.73 -6.33 -0.63
CA TRP A 7 -4.50 -5.55 -0.80
C TRP A 7 -4.77 -4.16 -1.36
N ALA A 8 -5.62 -4.03 -2.38
CA ALA A 8 -5.94 -2.75 -2.98
C ALA A 8 -6.53 -1.76 -1.98
N VAL A 9 -7.38 -2.23 -1.07
CA VAL A 9 -7.97 -1.42 0.02
C VAL A 9 -6.93 -1.05 1.07
N ASN A 10 -6.07 -1.99 1.48
CA ASN A 10 -5.20 -1.80 2.63
C ASN A 10 -3.82 -1.21 2.32
N LYS A 11 -3.38 -1.18 1.06
CA LYS A 11 -1.99 -0.86 0.70
C LYS A 11 -1.45 0.46 1.28
N TYR A 12 -2.24 1.53 1.28
CA TYR A 12 -1.79 2.82 1.84
C TYR A 12 -1.95 2.88 3.36
N TRP A 13 -2.91 2.14 3.92
CA TRP A 13 -3.04 1.98 5.36
C TRP A 13 -1.83 1.24 5.94
N VAL A 14 -1.41 0.13 5.30
CA VAL A 14 -0.19 -0.59 5.66
C VAL A 14 1.03 0.33 5.56
N MET A 15 1.20 1.03 4.43
CA MET A 15 2.33 1.96 4.25
C MET A 15 2.38 3.05 5.32
N SER A 16 1.23 3.58 5.72
CA SER A 16 1.13 4.62 6.77
C SER A 16 1.61 4.13 8.14
N LYS A 17 1.65 2.82 8.37
CA LYS A 17 2.07 2.21 9.63
C LYS A 17 3.46 1.59 9.55
N SER A 18 3.82 1.00 8.40
CA SER A 18 5.14 0.44 8.15
C SER A 18 5.44 0.30 6.66
N GLN A 19 6.43 1.07 6.19
CA GLN A 19 6.97 0.95 4.83
C GLN A 19 7.54 -0.45 4.58
N GLN A 20 8.20 -1.05 5.58
CA GLN A 20 8.78 -2.39 5.48
C GLN A 20 7.71 -3.45 5.20
N GLN A 21 6.59 -3.41 5.93
CA GLN A 21 5.49 -4.37 5.72
C GLN A 21 4.80 -4.16 4.37
N TYR A 22 4.67 -2.91 3.93
CA TYR A 22 4.18 -2.60 2.59
C TYR A 22 5.04 -3.23 1.49
N ASP A 23 6.36 -3.08 1.58
CA ASP A 23 7.28 -3.62 0.58
C ASP A 23 7.33 -5.16 0.62
N TYR A 24 7.19 -5.74 1.82
CA TYR A 24 7.08 -7.18 1.97
C TYR A 24 5.82 -7.74 1.28
N ILE A 25 4.64 -7.15 1.48
CA ILE A 25 3.42 -7.58 0.79
C ILE A 25 3.55 -7.43 -0.73
N ARG A 26 4.23 -6.37 -1.22
CA ARG A 26 4.53 -6.24 -2.66
C ARG A 26 5.39 -7.39 -3.18
N LEU A 27 6.34 -7.86 -2.39
CA LEU A 27 7.15 -9.03 -2.72
C LEU A 27 6.29 -10.30 -2.73
N LEU A 28 5.40 -10.49 -1.74
CA LEU A 28 4.46 -11.61 -1.72
C LEU A 28 3.59 -11.65 -2.98
N ALA A 29 3.13 -10.48 -3.44
CA ALA A 29 2.30 -10.32 -4.64
C ALA A 29 3.08 -10.40 -5.97
N LYS A 30 4.41 -10.47 -5.93
CA LYS A 30 5.25 -10.49 -7.14
C LYS A 30 4.92 -11.69 -8.03
N ASN A 31 4.94 -11.47 -9.33
CA ASN A 31 4.63 -12.48 -10.37
C ASN A 31 3.22 -13.10 -10.27
N ASN A 32 2.33 -12.52 -9.46
CA ASN A 32 0.94 -12.97 -9.29
C ASN A 32 0.82 -14.44 -8.83
N GLN A 33 1.86 -15.02 -8.24
CA GLN A 33 1.86 -16.38 -7.70
C GLN A 33 1.34 -16.35 -6.25
N TRP A 34 0.02 -16.44 -6.10
CA TRP A 34 -0.63 -16.34 -4.80
C TRP A 34 -1.03 -17.71 -4.26
N THR A 35 -0.63 -18.02 -3.02
CA THR A 35 -0.92 -19.29 -2.36
C THR A 35 -1.83 -19.09 -1.14
N PRO A 36 -2.48 -20.14 -0.62
CA PRO A 36 -3.23 -20.06 0.62
C PRO A 36 -2.39 -19.54 1.80
N GLN A 37 -1.13 -19.95 1.89
CA GLN A 37 -0.19 -19.50 2.93
C GLN A 37 0.04 -17.99 2.89
N LYS A 38 0.20 -17.41 1.68
CA LYS A 38 0.33 -15.95 1.50
C LYS A 38 -0.93 -15.20 1.93
N THR A 39 -2.11 -15.83 1.85
CA THR A 39 -3.35 -15.24 2.34
C THR A 39 -3.35 -15.13 3.86
N GLN A 40 -2.92 -16.19 4.55
CA GLN A 40 -2.77 -16.18 6.01
C GLN A 40 -1.73 -15.14 6.44
N GLU A 41 -0.60 -15.09 5.74
CA GLU A 41 0.48 -14.13 6.02
C GLU A 41 0.04 -12.68 5.82
N LEU A 42 -0.71 -12.38 4.74
CA LEU A 42 -1.30 -11.06 4.54
C LEU A 42 -2.24 -10.66 5.69
N GLY A 43 -3.08 -11.59 6.16
CA GLY A 43 -3.96 -11.39 7.31
C GLY A 43 -3.17 -11.07 8.58
N ASN A 44 -2.19 -11.91 8.91
CA ASN A 44 -1.34 -11.72 10.09
C ASN A 44 -0.62 -10.37 10.09
N ILE A 45 -0.14 -9.91 8.92
CA ILE A 45 0.49 -8.59 8.80
C ILE A 45 -0.52 -7.49 9.10
N ILE A 46 -1.71 -7.54 8.51
CA ILE A 46 -2.76 -6.53 8.74
C ILE A 46 -3.14 -6.48 10.23
N ASP A 47 -3.41 -7.63 10.83
CA ASP A 47 -3.78 -7.75 12.24
C ASP A 47 -2.67 -7.20 13.16
N SER A 48 -1.40 -7.52 12.85
CA SER A 48 -0.25 -7.02 13.63
C SER A 48 -0.12 -5.49 13.59
N LEU A 49 -0.59 -4.85 12.52
CA LEU A 49 -0.50 -3.41 12.33
C LEU A 49 -1.65 -2.65 13.00
N GLU A 50 -2.70 -3.30 13.49
CA GLU A 50 -3.80 -2.61 14.17
C GLU A 50 -3.31 -1.80 15.38
N SER A 51 -2.36 -2.36 16.15
CA SER A 51 -1.76 -1.73 17.32
C SER A 51 -0.69 -0.67 17.00
N VAL A 52 -0.25 -0.57 15.74
CA VAL A 52 0.83 0.34 15.33
C VAL A 52 0.25 1.70 14.96
N SER A 53 0.58 2.74 15.73
CA SER A 53 0.19 4.12 15.37
C SER A 53 1.12 4.70 14.29
N PRO A 54 0.58 5.33 13.23
CA PRO A 54 1.38 6.07 12.26
C PRO A 54 2.22 7.17 12.92
N THR A 55 3.39 7.44 12.34
CA THR A 55 4.20 8.62 12.70
C THR A 55 4.04 9.70 11.64
N LYS A 56 4.44 10.95 11.97
CA LYS A 56 4.49 12.03 10.98
C LYS A 56 5.31 11.65 9.75
N GLN A 57 6.41 10.91 9.95
CA GLN A 57 7.27 10.46 8.86
C GLN A 57 6.55 9.46 7.96
N THR A 58 5.94 8.41 8.52
CA THR A 58 5.25 7.38 7.71
C THR A 58 4.05 7.96 6.97
N LEU A 59 3.29 8.86 7.60
CA LEU A 59 2.20 9.58 6.94
C LEU A 59 2.70 10.44 5.77
N THR A 60 3.78 11.20 5.99
CA THR A 60 4.37 12.04 4.93
C THR A 60 4.79 11.19 3.73
N THR A 61 5.49 10.09 3.97
CA THR A 61 5.89 9.14 2.91
C THR A 61 4.67 8.59 2.17
N THR A 62 3.63 8.17 2.89
CA THR A 62 2.40 7.65 2.26
C THR A 62 1.72 8.70 1.39
N TYR A 63 1.58 9.94 1.86
CA TYR A 63 0.98 11.02 1.07
C TYR A 63 1.79 11.33 -0.18
N GLN A 64 3.11 11.41 -0.07
CA GLN A 64 3.99 11.62 -1.23
C GLN A 64 3.85 10.48 -2.25
N HIS A 65 3.73 9.23 -1.79
CA HIS A 65 3.54 8.08 -2.66
C HIS A 65 2.19 8.12 -3.39
N ILE A 66 1.10 8.40 -2.67
CA ILE A 66 -0.24 8.58 -3.24
C ILE A 66 -0.23 9.71 -4.27
N TRP A 67 0.39 10.84 -3.94
CA TRP A 67 0.51 11.98 -4.86
C TRP A 67 1.30 11.63 -6.12
N GLY A 68 2.43 10.91 -5.97
CA GLY A 68 3.22 10.41 -7.10
C GLY A 68 2.40 9.51 -8.03
N TYR A 69 1.58 8.63 -7.47
CA TYR A 69 0.65 7.80 -8.22
C TYR A 69 -0.36 8.65 -9.00
N PHE A 70 -1.01 9.62 -8.35
CA PHE A 70 -1.97 10.49 -9.04
C PHE A 70 -1.33 11.26 -10.19
N LYS A 71 -0.18 11.91 -9.96
CA LYS A 71 0.54 12.67 -11.00
C LYS A 71 0.89 11.83 -12.23
N LYS A 72 1.26 10.56 -12.06
CA LYS A 72 1.59 9.67 -13.19
C LYS A 72 0.36 9.32 -14.03
N ASN A 73 -0.82 9.27 -13.42
CA ASN A 73 -2.06 8.89 -14.09
C ASN A 73 -2.85 10.09 -14.65
N VAL A 74 -2.38 11.32 -14.44
CA VAL A 74 -2.96 12.52 -15.03
C VAL A 74 -2.10 12.95 -16.24
N PRO A 75 -2.67 13.06 -17.46
CA PRO A 75 -1.93 13.54 -18.61
C PRO A 75 -1.46 14.99 -18.42
N MET A 76 -0.20 15.28 -18.74
CA MET A 76 0.45 16.60 -18.52
C MET A 76 -0.28 17.80 -19.16
N LYS A 77 -1.22 17.60 -20.09
CA LYS A 77 -1.96 18.70 -20.75
C LYS A 77 -2.97 19.41 -19.85
N SER A 78 -3.20 18.94 -18.62
CA SER A 78 -4.14 19.55 -17.66
C SER A 78 -3.51 20.61 -16.76
N TYR A 79 -2.21 20.92 -16.90
CA TYR A 79 -1.48 21.87 -16.04
C TYR A 79 -1.42 23.30 -16.57
N ILE A 80 -2.33 23.70 -17.47
CA ILE A 80 -2.49 25.10 -17.86
C ILE A 80 -3.72 25.68 -17.15
N SER A 81 -3.46 26.77 -16.42
CA SER A 81 -4.40 27.72 -15.80
C SER A 81 -4.97 27.37 -14.43
N ILE A 82 -4.29 27.85 -13.37
CA ILE A 82 -4.87 28.85 -12.45
C ILE A 82 -3.80 29.91 -12.21
#